data_AF-A0A1W1HD19-F1
#
_entry.id   AF-A0A1W1HD19-F1
#
_cell.length_a   1.000
_cell.length_b   1.000
_cell.length_c   1.000
_cell.angle_alpha   90.00
_cell.angle_beta   90.00
_cell.angle_gamma   90.00
#
_symmetry.space_group_name_H-M   'P 1'
#
loop_
_entity.id
_entity.type
_entity.pdbx_description
1 polymer ?
#
loop_
_entity_poly.entity_id
_entity_poly.type
_entity_poly.pdbx_seq_one_letter_code
_entity_poly.pdbx_strand_id
1 'polypeptide(L)'
;MLIFNVGALANQLGVHRNTVTNWIKSGKLAAETTAAKKYAIEKDIFRRFCIGEHIPDEIVEKILTGAFEKPTAPKPRNLHNIPQREPIMRKKNLGSVMVVGGGIAGIQSTLDLADSGYYVYLIEKSPGIGGAMAQLDKTFPTNDCAM
;
A
#
# COMPACT_ATOMS: atom_id res chain seq x y z
N MET A 1 -9.46 22.64 16.38
CA MET A 1 -8.79 22.34 15.10
C MET A 1 -7.94 21.08 15.27
N LEU A 2 -8.01 20.14 14.34
CA LEU A 2 -7.22 18.91 14.26
C LEU A 2 -6.04 19.17 13.31
N ILE A 3 -4.80 18.95 13.77
CA ILE A 3 -3.59 19.17 12.96
C ILE A 3 -2.92 17.82 12.70
N PHE A 4 -2.68 17.49 11.43
CA PHE A 4 -2.12 16.19 11.04
C PHE A 4 -1.14 16.28 9.88
N ASN A 5 -0.31 15.25 9.74
CA ASN A 5 0.44 14.97 8.52
C ASN A 5 -0.35 13.97 7.66
N VAL A 6 -0.32 14.12 6.33
CA VAL A 6 -1.02 13.21 5.40
C VAL A 6 -0.72 11.74 5.68
N GLY A 7 0.55 11.39 5.91
CA GLY A 7 0.94 10.02 6.21
C GLY A 7 0.43 9.50 7.56
N ALA A 8 0.35 10.34 8.58
CA ALA A 8 -0.16 9.95 9.90
C ALA A 8 -1.67 9.66 9.84
N LEU A 9 -2.42 10.52 9.15
CA LEU A 9 -3.86 10.32 8.94
C LEU A 9 -4.13 9.08 8.08
N ALA A 10 -3.37 8.90 7.00
CA ALA A 10 -3.49 7.74 6.11
C ALA A 10 -3.31 6.41 6.87
N ASN A 11 -2.29 6.33 7.73
CA ASN A 11 -2.04 5.15 8.56
C ASN A 11 -3.19 4.86 9.54
N GLN A 12 -3.78 5.88 10.18
CA GLN A 12 -4.87 5.69 11.13
C GLN A 12 -6.20 5.32 10.46
N LEU A 13 -6.42 5.81 9.23
CA LEU A 13 -7.59 5.47 8.42
C LEU A 13 -7.43 4.14 7.66
N GLY A 14 -6.24 3.53 7.66
CA GLY A 14 -5.97 2.30 6.90
C GLY A 14 -5.99 2.50 5.38
N VAL A 15 -5.79 3.73 4.89
CA VAL A 15 -5.81 4.07 3.46
C VAL A 15 -4.42 4.48 2.98
N HIS A 16 -4.19 4.42 1.67
CA HIS A 16 -2.95 4.90 1.09
C HIS A 16 -2.82 6.43 1.20
N ARG A 17 -1.59 6.96 1.34
CA ARG A 17 -1.33 8.41 1.45
C ARG A 17 -1.89 9.24 0.28
N ASN A 18 -1.94 8.64 -0.91
CA ASN A 18 -2.46 9.32 -2.10
C ASN A 18 -3.97 9.52 -2.01
N THR A 19 -4.71 8.61 -1.36
CA THR A 19 -6.16 8.73 -1.14
C THR A 19 -6.46 9.99 -0.34
N VAL A 20 -5.75 10.20 0.77
CA VAL A 20 -5.86 11.41 1.60
C VAL A 20 -5.45 12.67 0.81
N THR A 21 -4.36 12.58 0.02
CA THR A 21 -3.92 13.70 -0.82
C THR A 21 -4.98 14.07 -1.87
N ASN A 22 -5.64 13.08 -2.48
CA ASN A 22 -6.68 13.28 -3.47
C ASN A 22 -7.94 13.89 -2.84
N TRP A 23 -8.31 13.48 -1.62
CA TRP A 23 -9.42 14.11 -0.90
C TRP A 23 -9.17 15.58 -0.61
N ILE A 24 -7.94 15.95 -0.25
CA ILE A 24 -7.55 17.35 -0.04
C ILE A 24 -7.61 18.12 -1.37
N LYS A 25 -7.02 17.57 -2.45
CA LYS A 25 -6.98 18.24 -3.77
C LYS A 25 -8.36 18.40 -4.41
N SER A 26 -9.24 17.42 -4.22
CA SER A 26 -10.62 17.45 -4.74
C SER A 26 -11.57 18.28 -3.90
N GLY A 27 -11.13 18.80 -2.74
CA GLY A 27 -11.97 19.53 -1.79
C GLY A 27 -12.92 18.64 -0.98
N LYS A 28 -12.85 17.31 -1.16
CA LYS A 28 -13.64 16.33 -0.38
C LYS A 28 -13.27 16.37 1.11
N LEU A 29 -11.99 16.59 1.41
CA LEU A 29 -11.48 16.87 2.76
C LEU A 29 -11.08 18.34 2.83
N ALA A 30 -11.90 19.16 3.48
CA ALA A 30 -11.68 20.60 3.64
C ALA A 30 -10.59 20.89 4.68
N ALA A 31 -9.35 20.56 4.35
CA ALA A 31 -8.18 20.78 5.20
C ALA A 31 -7.29 21.89 4.64
N GLU A 32 -6.88 22.82 5.50
CA GLU A 32 -6.03 23.96 5.15
C GLU A 32 -4.55 23.66 5.42
N THR A 33 -3.66 24.19 4.58
CA THR A 33 -2.21 24.04 4.77
C THR A 33 -1.71 24.91 5.90
N THR A 34 -1.01 24.30 6.86
CA THR A 34 -0.33 24.97 7.96
C THR A 34 1.20 24.90 7.77
N ALA A 35 1.95 25.67 8.55
CA ALA A 35 3.41 25.60 8.59
C ALA A 35 3.93 24.16 8.77
N ALA A 36 5.10 23.87 8.17
CA ALA A 36 5.80 22.59 8.26
C ALA A 36 5.09 21.37 7.62
N LYS A 37 4.49 21.53 6.43
CA LYS A 37 3.84 20.44 5.65
C LYS A 37 2.70 19.74 6.41
N LYS A 38 2.05 20.46 7.33
CA LYS A 38 0.90 19.98 8.11
C LYS A 38 -0.40 20.49 7.52
N TYR A 39 -1.48 19.77 7.77
CA TYR A 39 -2.84 20.16 7.42
C TYR A 39 -3.66 20.35 8.68
N ALA A 40 -4.57 21.33 8.65
CA ALA A 40 -5.46 21.65 9.73
C ALA A 40 -6.91 21.58 9.25
N ILE A 41 -7.75 20.89 10.01
CA ILE A 41 -9.18 20.75 9.73
C ILE A 41 -9.99 21.00 11.00
N GLU A 42 -11.18 21.55 10.86
CA GLU A 42 -12.10 21.68 12.00
C GLU A 42 -12.64 20.31 12.42
N LYS A 43 -12.79 20.09 13.74
CA LYS A 43 -13.18 18.77 14.28
C LYS A 43 -14.57 18.34 13.80
N ASP A 44 -15.50 19.28 13.72
CA ASP A 44 -16.87 19.01 13.26
C ASP A 44 -16.94 18.69 11.77
N ILE A 45 -16.16 19.39 10.95
CA ILE A 45 -16.04 19.11 9.51
C ILE A 45 -15.42 17.71 9.29
N PHE A 46 -14.37 17.38 10.04
CA PHE A 46 -13.74 16.06 9.96
C PHE A 46 -14.69 14.93 10.37
N ARG A 47 -15.51 15.12 11.41
CA ARG A 47 -16.52 14.14 11.84
C ARG A 47 -17.57 13.91 10.75
N ARG A 48 -18.08 14.98 10.13
CA ARG A 48 -19.03 14.90 9.02
C ARG A 48 -18.44 14.17 7.81
N PHE A 49 -17.17 14.40 7.51
CA PHE A 49 -16.45 13.67 6.47
C PHE A 49 -16.36 12.17 6.78
N CYS A 50 -16.02 11.80 8.02
CA CYS A 50 -15.88 10.39 8.41
C CYS A 50 -17.19 9.60 8.32
N ILE A 51 -18.33 10.25 8.65
CA ILE A 51 -19.66 9.67 8.48
C ILE A 51 -19.95 9.41 6.99
N GLY A 52 -19.60 10.35 6.10
CA GLY A 52 -19.79 10.19 4.65
C GLY A 52 -18.96 9.04 4.05
N GLU A 53 -17.74 8.82 4.56
CA GLU A 53 -16.85 7.76 4.09
C GLU A 53 -17.06 6.40 4.80
N HIS A 54 -18.08 6.26 5.65
CA HIS A 54 -18.35 5.04 6.41
C HIS A 54 -17.15 4.57 7.26
N ILE A 55 -16.40 5.51 7.83
CA ILE A 55 -15.28 5.20 8.73
C ILE A 55 -15.86 4.83 10.11
N PRO A 56 -15.43 3.70 10.73
CA PRO A 56 -15.91 3.30 12.06
C PRO A 56 -15.70 4.38 13.13
N ASP A 57 -16.74 4.66 13.93
CA ASP A 57 -16.74 5.71 14.97
C ASP A 57 -15.60 5.54 15.99
N GLU A 58 -15.18 4.31 16.27
CA GLU A 58 -14.07 3.99 17.16
C GLU A 58 -12.75 4.64 16.68
N ILE A 59 -12.51 4.64 15.37
CA ILE A 59 -11.32 5.23 14.76
C ILE A 59 -11.42 6.76 14.81
N VAL A 60 -12.62 7.31 14.57
CA VAL A 60 -12.87 8.76 14.56
C VAL A 60 -12.60 9.35 15.95
N GLU A 61 -13.11 8.74 17.01
CA GLU A 61 -12.90 9.21 18.38
C GLU A 61 -11.43 9.10 18.81
N LYS A 62 -10.71 8.06 18.37
CA LYS A 62 -9.26 7.91 18.61
C LYS A 62 -8.43 9.01 17.93
N ILE A 63 -8.87 9.48 16.75
CA ILE A 63 -8.21 10.56 16.02
C ILE A 63 -8.53 11.92 16.69
N LEU A 64 -9.78 12.13 17.11
CA LEU A 64 -10.25 13.38 17.70
C LEU A 64 -9.69 13.66 19.11
N THR A 65 -9.36 12.60 19.86
CA THR A 65 -8.75 12.64 21.20
C THR A 65 -7.24 12.97 21.18
N GLY A 66 -6.63 13.10 20.00
CA GLY A 66 -5.30 13.69 19.83
C GLY A 66 -4.10 12.74 19.95
N ALA A 67 -4.34 11.42 19.96
CA ALA A 67 -3.25 10.44 19.88
C ALA A 67 -2.80 10.23 18.41
N PHE A 68 -2.26 11.28 17.79
CA PHE A 68 -1.39 11.07 16.62
C PHE A 68 -0.05 10.56 17.12
N GLU A 69 0.00 9.26 17.45
CA GLU A 69 1.26 8.60 17.70
C GLU A 69 2.13 8.78 16.45
N LYS A 70 3.32 9.36 16.62
CA LYS A 70 4.32 9.36 15.56
C LYS A 70 4.44 7.91 15.09
N PRO A 71 4.37 7.62 13.77
CA PRO A 71 4.71 6.30 13.28
C PRO A 71 6.07 5.98 13.86
N THR A 72 6.11 5.01 14.78
CA THR A 72 7.39 4.49 15.25
C THR A 72 8.06 3.98 14.00
N ALA A 73 9.28 4.48 13.74
CA ALA A 73 10.05 4.02 12.59
C ALA A 73 9.95 2.49 12.57
N PRO A 74 9.60 1.86 11.43
CA PRO A 74 9.56 0.41 11.38
C PRO A 74 10.91 -0.05 11.90
N LYS A 75 10.91 -0.78 13.03
CA LYS A 75 12.14 -1.29 13.62
C LYS A 75 12.91 -1.94 12.48
N PRO A 76 14.20 -1.59 12.26
CA PRO A 76 14.95 -2.16 11.15
C PRO A 76 14.75 -3.66 11.22
N ARG A 77 14.10 -4.22 10.21
CA ARG A 77 13.89 -5.65 10.12
C ARG A 77 15.30 -6.20 10.06
N ASN A 78 15.75 -6.89 11.11
CA ASN A 78 17.04 -7.55 11.11
C ASN A 78 17.07 -8.47 9.89
N LEU A 79 17.73 -8.02 8.82
CA LEU A 79 17.72 -8.69 7.51
C LEU A 79 18.33 -10.10 7.59
N HIS A 80 19.09 -10.36 8.67
CA HIS A 80 19.71 -11.64 8.98
C HIS A 80 18.72 -12.71 9.46
N ASN A 81 17.52 -12.33 9.92
CA ASN A 81 16.51 -13.26 10.41
C ASN A 81 15.19 -13.10 9.63
N ILE A 82 15.26 -13.04 8.30
CA ILE A 82 14.09 -13.44 7.51
C ILE A 82 13.98 -14.95 7.75
N PRO A 83 13.00 -15.47 8.53
CA PRO A 83 12.73 -16.89 8.45
C PRO A 83 12.47 -17.12 6.98
N GLN A 84 13.32 -17.93 6.33
CA GLN A 84 12.99 -18.51 5.05
C GLN A 84 11.76 -19.37 5.31
N ARG A 85 10.60 -18.73 5.36
CA ARG A 85 9.32 -19.39 5.25
C ARG A 85 9.32 -19.84 3.81
N GLU A 86 9.89 -21.01 3.57
CA GLU A 86 9.47 -21.77 2.42
C GLU A 86 7.94 -21.73 2.45
N PRO A 87 7.28 -21.26 1.38
CA PRO A 87 5.84 -21.36 1.32
C PRO A 87 5.51 -22.82 1.64
N ILE A 88 4.51 -23.03 2.52
CA ILE A 88 4.12 -24.35 2.97
C ILE A 88 3.58 -25.08 1.73
N MET A 89 4.46 -25.65 0.93
CA MET A 89 4.10 -26.37 -0.27
C MET A 89 3.43 -27.65 0.19
N ARG A 90 2.19 -27.84 -0.25
CA ARG A 90 1.47 -29.10 -0.02
C ARG A 90 2.36 -30.24 -0.49
N LYS A 91 2.41 -31.31 0.30
CA LYS A 91 3.37 -32.43 0.28
C LYS A 91 3.60 -33.15 -1.06
N LYS A 92 2.91 -32.78 -2.14
CA LYS A 92 3.08 -33.33 -3.49
C LYS A 92 2.70 -32.26 -4.53
N ASN A 93 3.69 -31.67 -5.17
CA ASN A 93 3.47 -30.77 -6.30
C ASN A 93 2.94 -31.58 -7.49
N LEU A 94 1.98 -31.04 -8.23
CA LEU A 94 1.39 -31.71 -9.42
C LEU A 94 2.44 -31.93 -10.52
N GLY A 95 3.46 -31.09 -10.55
CA GLY A 95 4.60 -31.13 -11.45
C GLY A 95 5.47 -29.90 -11.28
N SER A 96 6.49 -29.76 -12.13
CA SER A 96 7.36 -28.59 -12.20
C SER A 96 7.19 -27.85 -13.52
N VAL A 97 7.17 -26.53 -13.48
CA VAL A 97 7.04 -25.65 -14.66
C VAL A 97 8.17 -24.62 -14.63
N MET A 98 8.68 -24.24 -15.80
CA MET A 98 9.65 -23.15 -15.93
C MET A 98 9.02 -22.01 -16.72
N VAL A 99 9.08 -20.80 -16.15
CA VAL A 99 8.64 -19.55 -16.76
C VAL A 99 9.88 -18.73 -17.09
N VAL A 100 10.03 -18.34 -18.36
CA VAL A 100 11.17 -17.54 -18.83
C VAL A 100 10.69 -16.12 -19.13
N GLY A 101 11.23 -15.16 -18.39
CA GLY A 101 10.89 -13.74 -18.45
C GLY A 101 10.11 -13.28 -17.21
N GLY A 102 10.72 -12.43 -16.40
CA GLY A 102 10.17 -11.82 -15.19
C GLY A 102 9.39 -10.53 -15.44
N GLY A 103 8.77 -10.36 -16.60
CA GLY A 103 7.84 -9.25 -16.86
C GLY A 103 6.48 -9.48 -16.20
N ILE A 104 5.56 -8.52 -16.31
CA ILE A 104 4.21 -8.60 -15.72
C ILE A 104 3.47 -9.91 -16.08
N ALA A 105 3.57 -10.35 -17.34
CA ALA A 105 2.95 -11.59 -17.80
C ALA A 105 3.57 -12.84 -17.16
N GLY A 106 4.90 -12.90 -17.03
CA GLY A 106 5.60 -14.04 -16.44
C GLY A 106 5.43 -14.12 -14.93
N ILE A 107 5.40 -12.97 -14.25
CA ILE A 107 5.07 -12.88 -12.82
C ILE A 107 3.64 -13.40 -12.59
N GLN A 108 2.65 -12.92 -13.35
CA GLN A 108 1.27 -13.38 -13.19
C GLN A 108 1.13 -14.87 -13.46
N SER A 109 1.70 -15.36 -14.57
CA SER A 109 1.67 -16.80 -14.91
C SER A 109 2.31 -17.65 -13.81
N THR A 110 3.39 -17.18 -13.19
CA THR A 110 4.06 -17.87 -12.08
C THR A 110 3.17 -17.97 -10.86
N LEU A 111 2.47 -16.89 -10.50
CA LEU A 111 1.53 -16.88 -9.37
C LEU A 111 0.36 -17.83 -9.63
N ASP A 112 -0.26 -17.76 -10.80
CA ASP A 112 -1.40 -18.62 -11.16
C ASP A 112 -1.02 -20.11 -11.12
N LEU A 113 0.17 -20.46 -11.61
CA LEU A 113 0.69 -21.83 -11.58
C LEU A 113 1.06 -22.30 -10.16
N ALA A 114 1.66 -21.41 -9.35
CA ALA A 114 2.00 -21.71 -7.96
C ALA A 114 0.73 -21.93 -7.11
N ASP A 115 -0.28 -21.08 -7.28
CA ASP A 115 -1.58 -21.22 -6.61
C ASP A 115 -2.32 -22.50 -7.06
N SER A 116 -2.10 -22.92 -8.30
CA SER A 116 -2.59 -24.20 -8.84
C SER A 116 -1.83 -25.43 -8.29
N GLY A 117 -0.73 -25.24 -7.54
CA GLY A 117 0.03 -26.31 -6.90
C GLY A 117 1.19 -26.88 -7.72
N TYR A 118 1.69 -26.13 -8.70
CA TYR A 118 2.92 -26.47 -9.43
C TYR A 118 4.15 -25.87 -8.74
N TYR A 119 5.29 -26.55 -8.88
CA TYR A 119 6.59 -25.96 -8.56
C TYR A 119 7.07 -25.11 -9.72
N VAL A 120 7.17 -23.80 -9.55
CA VAL A 120 7.48 -22.89 -10.66
C VAL A 120 8.90 -22.32 -10.53
N TYR A 121 9.72 -22.55 -11.56
CA TYR A 121 11.01 -21.88 -11.74
C TYR A 121 10.78 -20.62 -12.59
N LEU A 122 10.92 -19.43 -12.01
CA LEU A 122 10.91 -18.17 -12.76
C LEU A 122 12.35 -17.74 -13.05
N ILE A 123 12.68 -17.61 -14.34
CA ILE A 123 14.01 -17.17 -14.80
C ILE A 123 13.86 -15.81 -15.47
N GLU A 124 14.65 -14.83 -15.03
CA GLU A 124 14.75 -13.52 -15.63
C GLU A 124 16.20 -13.25 -16.05
N LYS A 125 16.38 -12.64 -17.22
CA LYS A 125 17.71 -12.35 -17.78
C LYS A 125 18.39 -11.19 -17.05
N SER A 126 17.61 -10.17 -16.71
CA SER A 126 18.08 -8.94 -16.08
C SER A 126 18.17 -9.11 -14.55
N PRO A 127 18.90 -8.24 -13.83
CA PRO A 127 19.06 -8.36 -12.38
C PRO A 127 17.78 -8.07 -11.58
N GLY A 128 16.71 -7.57 -12.23
CA GLY A 128 15.45 -7.21 -11.59
C GLY A 128 14.24 -7.73 -12.37
N ILE A 129 13.15 -8.02 -11.66
CA ILE A 129 11.87 -8.39 -12.25
C ILE A 129 11.01 -7.14 -12.52
N GLY A 130 9.97 -7.28 -13.33
CA GLY A 130 9.02 -6.23 -13.71
C GLY A 130 9.01 -5.92 -15.21
N GLY A 131 10.08 -6.28 -15.94
CA GLY A 131 10.17 -6.12 -17.40
C GLY A 131 9.98 -4.66 -17.85
N ALA A 132 9.25 -4.46 -18.95
CA ALA A 132 8.98 -3.12 -19.47
C ALA A 132 8.10 -2.27 -18.54
N MET A 133 7.21 -2.89 -17.76
CA MET A 133 6.32 -2.18 -16.85
C MET A 133 7.10 -1.42 -15.77
N ALA A 134 8.20 -2.00 -15.28
CA ALA A 134 9.09 -1.35 -14.33
C ALA A 134 9.80 -0.09 -14.87
N GLN A 135 9.80 0.12 -16.19
CA GLN A 135 10.39 1.30 -16.84
C GLN A 135 9.38 2.42 -17.06
N LEU A 136 8.09 2.16 -16.83
CA LEU A 136 7.02 3.15 -17.00
C LEU A 136 6.86 3.95 -15.71
N ASP A 137 6.62 5.26 -15.83
CA ASP A 137 6.23 6.08 -14.69
C ASP A 137 4.76 5.82 -14.32
N LYS A 138 3.88 5.79 -15.33
CA LYS A 138 2.42 5.70 -15.18
C LYS A 138 1.78 4.69 -16.13
N THR A 139 0.70 4.06 -15.69
CA THR A 139 -0.11 3.16 -16.51
C THR A 139 -1.47 3.77 -16.86
N PHE A 140 -1.77 3.88 -18.15
CA PHE A 140 -3.11 4.23 -18.64
C PHE A 140 -4.09 3.05 -18.38
N PRO A 141 -5.39 3.28 -18.11
CA PRO A 141 -6.11 4.55 -18.03
C PRO A 141 -6.08 5.23 -16.66
N THR A 142 -5.66 4.52 -15.62
CA THR A 142 -5.81 4.99 -14.23
C THR A 142 -4.77 6.03 -13.84
N ASN A 143 -3.66 6.13 -14.58
CA ASN A 143 -2.49 6.95 -14.24
C ASN A 143 -1.91 6.62 -12.85
N ASP A 144 -2.00 5.34 -12.48
CA ASP A 144 -1.32 4.80 -11.30
C ASP A 144 0.18 4.66 -11.56
N CYS A 145 0.97 4.64 -10.49
CA CYS A 145 2.39 4.34 -10.59
C CYS A 145 2.58 2.88 -11.01
N ALA A 146 3.47 2.62 -11.96
CA ALA A 146 3.73 1.26 -12.42
C ALA A 146 4.52 0.40 -11.41
N MET A 147 5.16 1.05 -10.42
CA MET A 147 5.93 0.44 -9.33
C MET A 147 5.69 1.18 -8.01
#